data_AF-A0AA92T477-F1
#
_entry.id   AF-A0AA92T477-F1
#
_cell.length_a   1.000
_cell.length_b   1.000
_cell.length_c   1.000
_cell.angle_alpha   90.00
_cell.angle_beta   90.00
_cell.angle_gamma   90.00
#
_symmetry.space_group_name_H-M   'P 1'
#
loop_
_entity.id
_entity.type
_entity.pdbx_description
1 polymer ?
#
loop_
_entity_poly.entity_id
_entity_poly.type
_entity_poly.pdbx_seq_one_letter_code
_entity_poly.pdbx_strand_id
1 'polypeptide(L)'
;MILLQDNETCRQARLILRELIKGDKSRAQLWGSLADNQLDDVDLRFLLPPLANEGYIEESEGMWHILDKGVKYMQTYDRIIMESLEGYLEYGDTLAEKVRKSKERKKEQESKMNNKIALWTFIVGIISMLIGAIALLISHDMREIILPILGK
;
A
#
# COMPACT_ATOMS: atom_id res chain seq x y z
N MET A 1 12.02 -24.82 -12.94
CA MET A 1 11.87 -23.39 -12.63
C MET A 1 10.41 -22.99 -12.42
N ILE A 2 9.70 -23.62 -11.47
CA ILE A 2 8.27 -23.34 -11.21
C ILE A 2 8.02 -22.83 -9.78
N LEU A 3 8.88 -23.12 -8.79
CA LEU A 3 8.60 -22.72 -7.40
C LEU A 3 8.84 -21.25 -7.05
N LEU A 4 9.46 -20.47 -7.95
CA LEU A 4 9.94 -19.13 -7.62
C LEU A 4 9.11 -17.99 -8.23
N GLN A 5 7.90 -18.27 -8.73
CA GLN A 5 7.04 -17.22 -9.29
C GLN A 5 6.09 -16.57 -8.27
N ASP A 6 5.69 -17.31 -7.24
CA ASP A 6 4.83 -16.79 -6.18
C ASP A 6 5.65 -16.28 -4.98
N ASN A 7 5.34 -15.07 -4.51
CA ASN A 7 6.12 -14.40 -3.46
C ASN A 7 6.00 -15.12 -2.11
N GLU A 8 4.84 -15.71 -1.83
CA GLU A 8 4.61 -16.44 -0.59
C GLU A 8 5.33 -17.79 -0.60
N THR A 9 5.18 -18.55 -1.69
CA THR A 9 5.95 -19.80 -1.92
C THR A 9 7.45 -19.56 -1.81
N CYS A 10 7.96 -18.46 -2.39
CA CYS A 10 9.35 -18.04 -2.24
C CYS A 10 9.73 -17.71 -0.79
N ARG A 11 8.85 -17.01 -0.06
CA ARG A 11 9.06 -16.65 1.34
C ARG A 11 9.16 -17.90 2.19
N GLN A 12 8.24 -18.84 2.03
CA GLN A 12 8.18 -20.09 2.76
C GLN A 12 9.39 -20.99 2.44
N ALA A 13 9.78 -21.11 1.17
CA ALA A 13 10.99 -21.81 0.77
C ALA A 13 12.25 -21.23 1.44
N ARG A 14 12.37 -19.89 1.53
CA ARG A 14 13.49 -19.24 2.22
C ARG A 14 13.51 -19.51 3.72
N LEU A 15 12.35 -19.67 4.36
CA LEU A 15 12.26 -20.02 5.78
C LEU A 15 12.80 -21.44 6.02
N ILE A 16 12.42 -22.40 5.16
CA ILE A 16 12.95 -23.77 5.21
C ILE A 16 14.47 -23.76 5.05
N LEU A 17 15.00 -23.07 4.03
CA LEU A 17 16.44 -22.98 3.81
C LEU A 17 17.17 -22.31 5.00
N ARG A 18 16.59 -21.26 5.60
CA ARG A 18 17.14 -20.62 6.82
C ARG A 18 17.25 -21.60 7.98
N GLU A 19 16.25 -22.45 8.18
CA GLU A 19 16.30 -23.46 9.24
C GLU A 19 17.33 -24.54 8.97
N LEU A 20 17.48 -24.97 7.72
CA LEU A 20 18.47 -25.99 7.34
C LEU A 20 19.91 -25.47 7.36
N ILE A 21 20.15 -24.16 7.18
CA ILE A 21 21.46 -23.54 7.43
C ILE A 21 21.91 -23.69 8.89
N LYS A 22 20.96 -23.75 9.84
CA LYS A 22 21.26 -23.93 11.26
C LYS A 22 21.61 -25.38 11.61
N GLY A 23 21.44 -26.30 10.67
CA GLY A 23 21.69 -27.73 10.82
C GLY A 23 20.54 -28.56 10.28
N ASP A 24 20.84 -29.82 10.01
CA ASP A 24 19.93 -30.78 9.41
C ASP A 24 18.70 -31.02 10.28
N LYS A 25 17.55 -31.17 9.63
CA LYS A 25 16.26 -31.33 10.32
C LYS A 25 15.37 -32.36 9.64
N SER A 26 14.73 -33.19 10.44
CA SER A 26 13.58 -33.97 10.00
C SER A 26 12.41 -33.04 9.66
N ARG A 27 11.44 -33.54 8.88
CA ARG A 27 10.22 -32.77 8.58
C ARG A 27 9.46 -32.34 9.84
N ALA A 28 9.41 -33.21 10.85
CA ALA A 28 8.74 -32.89 12.12
C ALA A 28 9.45 -31.75 12.88
N GLN A 29 10.79 -31.72 12.84
CA GLN A 29 11.56 -30.62 13.42
C GLN A 29 11.39 -29.32 12.63
N LEU A 30 11.35 -29.38 11.29
CA LEU A 30 11.03 -28.21 10.47
C LEU A 30 9.64 -27.66 10.80
N TRP A 31 8.64 -28.52 10.93
CA TRP A 31 7.30 -28.11 11.31
C TRP A 31 7.27 -27.44 12.69
N GLY A 32 7.92 -28.06 13.68
CA GLY A 32 8.02 -27.47 15.02
C GLY A 32 8.74 -26.12 15.04
N SER A 33 9.78 -25.93 14.22
CA SER A 33 10.52 -24.67 14.10
C SER A 33 9.78 -23.58 13.32
N LEU A 34 8.87 -23.96 12.41
CA LEU A 34 8.23 -23.05 11.47
C LEU A 34 6.73 -22.84 11.71
N ALA A 35 6.14 -23.51 12.71
CA ALA A 35 4.73 -23.38 13.07
C ALA A 35 4.32 -21.91 13.31
N ASP A 36 5.14 -21.14 14.03
CA ASP A 36 4.88 -19.71 14.31
C ASP A 36 4.93 -18.84 13.04
N ASN A 37 5.54 -19.33 11.96
CA ASN A 37 5.64 -18.64 10.67
C ASN A 37 4.51 -19.01 9.70
N GLN A 38 3.48 -19.71 10.18
CA GLN A 38 2.36 -20.22 9.37
C GLN A 38 2.82 -21.20 8.28
N LEU A 39 3.83 -22.03 8.59
CA LEU A 39 4.17 -23.21 7.80
C LEU A 39 3.73 -24.46 8.54
N ASP A 40 2.78 -25.19 7.97
CA ASP A 40 2.31 -26.46 8.52
C ASP A 40 2.94 -27.69 7.82
N ASP A 41 2.58 -28.91 8.25
CA ASP A 41 3.08 -30.15 7.64
C ASP A 41 2.64 -30.30 6.17
N VAL A 42 1.51 -29.70 5.78
CA VAL A 42 0.99 -29.74 4.41
C VAL A 42 1.86 -28.86 3.52
N ASP A 43 2.19 -27.64 3.97
CA ASP A 43 3.10 -26.73 3.28
C ASP A 43 4.47 -27.37 3.07
N LEU A 44 5.01 -28.02 4.11
CA LEU A 44 6.31 -28.70 4.02
C LEU A 44 6.30 -29.84 3.00
N ARG A 45 5.23 -30.64 2.94
CA ARG A 45 5.07 -31.69 1.92
C ARG A 45 5.02 -31.14 0.50
N PHE A 46 4.53 -29.92 0.33
CA PHE A 46 4.47 -29.26 -0.97
C PHE A 46 5.80 -28.60 -1.36
N LEU A 47 6.53 -28.04 -0.40
CA LEU A 47 7.74 -27.24 -0.64
C LEU A 47 9.04 -28.05 -0.65
N LEU A 48 9.14 -29.13 0.14
CA LEU A 48 10.38 -29.92 0.22
C LEU A 48 10.71 -30.66 -1.08
N PRO A 49 9.78 -31.40 -1.73
CA PRO A 49 10.13 -32.14 -2.94
C PRO A 49 10.66 -31.24 -4.08
N PRO A 50 10.06 -30.07 -4.36
CA PRO A 50 10.58 -29.24 -5.43
C PRO A 50 11.89 -28.52 -5.07
N LEU A 51 12.13 -28.18 -3.79
CA LEU A 51 13.44 -27.70 -3.35
C LEU A 51 14.52 -28.76 -3.56
N ALA A 52 14.18 -30.03 -3.33
CA ALA A 52 15.07 -31.17 -3.56
C ALA A 52 15.31 -31.41 -5.06
N ASN A 53 14.25 -31.39 -5.87
CA ASN A 53 14.34 -31.55 -7.32
C ASN A 53 15.19 -30.46 -7.99
N GLU A 54 15.14 -29.24 -7.48
CA GLU A 54 15.97 -28.14 -7.95
C GLU A 54 17.38 -28.17 -7.33
N GLY A 55 17.70 -29.13 -6.46
CA GLY A 55 19.03 -29.33 -5.88
C GLY A 55 19.43 -28.28 -4.84
N TYR A 56 18.45 -27.65 -4.17
CA TYR A 56 18.73 -26.74 -3.04
C TYR A 56 18.91 -27.50 -1.73
N ILE A 57 18.25 -28.64 -1.60
CA ILE A 57 18.29 -29.52 -0.43
C ILE A 57 18.34 -30.98 -0.88
N GLU A 58 18.68 -31.88 0.03
CA GLU A 58 18.54 -33.33 -0.17
C GLU A 58 17.99 -33.99 1.08
N GLU A 59 17.36 -35.16 0.92
CA GLU A 59 16.93 -35.99 2.03
C GLU A 59 17.92 -37.15 2.19
N SER A 60 18.47 -37.34 3.39
CA SER A 60 19.28 -38.49 3.75
C SER A 60 18.86 -38.97 5.14
N GLU A 61 18.63 -40.28 5.29
CA GLU A 61 18.25 -40.89 6.57
C GLU A 61 17.02 -40.25 7.27
N GLY A 62 16.08 -39.70 6.49
CA GLY A 62 14.89 -39.00 7.01
C GLY A 62 15.14 -37.58 7.51
N MET A 63 16.33 -37.05 7.25
CA MET A 63 16.75 -35.69 7.56
C MET A 63 16.89 -34.90 6.26
N TRP A 64 16.53 -33.63 6.30
CA TRP A 64 16.74 -32.69 5.22
C TRP A 64 18.05 -31.94 5.46
N HIS A 65 18.86 -31.87 4.41
CA HIS A 65 20.17 -31.23 4.38
C HIS A 65 20.15 -30.12 3.35
N ILE A 66 20.80 -28.99 3.63
CA ILE A 66 20.97 -27.93 2.63
C ILE A 66 22.21 -28.20 1.77
N LEU A 67 22.07 -28.04 0.46
CA LEU A 67 23.17 -28.16 -0.49
C LEU A 67 23.84 -26.81 -0.74
N ASP A 68 25.05 -26.82 -1.31
CA ASP A 68 25.81 -25.62 -1.69
C ASP A 68 24.99 -24.63 -2.52
N LYS A 69 24.13 -25.14 -3.41
CA LYS A 69 23.23 -24.32 -4.23
C LYS A 69 22.21 -23.57 -3.35
N GLY A 70 21.66 -24.23 -2.32
CA GLY A 70 20.78 -23.63 -1.31
C GLY A 70 21.47 -22.55 -0.50
N VAL A 71 22.70 -22.83 -0.04
CA VAL A 71 23.51 -21.85 0.72
C VAL A 71 23.81 -20.61 -0.12
N LYS A 72 24.30 -20.78 -1.35
CA LYS A 72 24.60 -19.67 -2.28
C LYS A 72 23.36 -18.84 -2.61
N TYR A 73 22.21 -19.49 -2.77
CA TYR A 73 20.93 -18.80 -2.98
C TYR A 73 20.59 -17.88 -1.81
N MET A 74 20.70 -18.37 -0.56
CA MET A 74 20.40 -17.59 0.63
C MET A 74 21.39 -16.42 0.84
N GLN A 75 22.68 -16.64 0.61
CA GLN A 75 23.69 -15.58 0.66
C GLN A 75 23.43 -14.47 -0.37
N THR A 76 23.04 -14.85 -1.58
CA THR A 76 22.70 -13.89 -2.65
C THR A 76 21.47 -13.08 -2.27
N TYR A 77 20.45 -13.72 -1.69
CA TYR A 77 19.25 -13.05 -1.22
C TYR A 77 19.53 -12.06 -0.08
N ASP A 78 20.29 -12.47 0.94
CA ASP A 78 20.63 -11.60 2.06
C ASP A 78 21.45 -10.38 1.60
N ARG A 79 22.34 -10.55 0.62
CA ARG A 79 23.05 -9.43 -0.02
C ARG A 79 22.09 -8.47 -0.72
N ILE A 80 21.16 -8.97 -1.53
CA ILE A 80 20.18 -8.12 -2.24
C ILE A 80 19.29 -7.36 -1.24
N ILE A 81 18.86 -8.02 -0.15
CA ILE A 81 18.10 -7.36 0.91
C ILE A 81 18.93 -6.25 1.55
N MET A 82 20.19 -6.50 1.91
CA MET A 82 21.06 -5.47 2.51
C MET A 82 21.33 -4.32 1.54
N GLU A 83 21.69 -4.59 0.29
CA GLU A 83 21.88 -3.55 -0.74
C GLU A 83 20.59 -2.75 -0.98
N SER A 84 19.43 -3.41 -0.94
CA SER A 84 18.15 -2.72 -1.05
C SER A 84 17.86 -1.86 0.17
N LEU A 85 18.16 -2.34 1.39
CA LEU A 85 17.93 -1.62 2.63
C LEU A 85 18.86 -0.42 2.74
N GLU A 86 20.13 -0.57 2.37
CA GLU A 86 21.11 0.51 2.26
C GLU A 86 20.68 1.53 1.20
N GLY A 87 20.26 1.07 0.02
CA GLY A 87 19.70 1.94 -1.02
C GLY A 87 18.40 2.66 -0.58
N TYR A 88 17.55 2.03 0.25
CA TYR A 88 16.36 2.65 0.84
C TYR A 88 16.69 3.63 1.95
N LEU A 89 17.77 3.43 2.72
CA LEU A 89 18.22 4.41 3.71
C LEU A 89 18.82 5.63 3.00
N GLU A 90 19.61 5.43 1.94
CA GLU A 90 20.18 6.50 1.13
C GLU A 90 19.11 7.26 0.31
N TYR A 91 18.10 6.55 -0.23
CA TYR A 91 16.98 7.16 -0.95
C TYR A 91 15.87 7.67 -0.01
N GLY A 92 15.76 7.15 1.20
CA GLY A 92 14.75 7.47 2.21
C GLY A 92 14.81 8.91 2.69
N ASP A 93 16.03 9.44 2.89
CA ASP A 93 16.25 10.86 3.17
C ASP A 93 15.76 11.75 2.01
N THR A 94 15.96 11.32 0.77
CA THR A 94 15.51 12.07 -0.41
C THR A 94 13.99 11.96 -0.65
N LEU A 95 13.38 10.83 -0.29
CA LEU A 95 11.92 10.60 -0.39
C LEU A 95 11.17 11.38 0.68
N ALA A 96 11.64 11.36 1.93
CA ALA A 96 11.05 12.15 3.02
C ALA A 96 11.06 13.65 2.68
N GLU A 97 12.17 14.16 2.13
CA GLU A 97 12.29 15.56 1.72
C GLU A 97 11.42 15.89 0.49
N LYS A 98 11.29 14.98 -0.48
CA LYS A 98 10.37 15.13 -1.62
C LYS A 98 8.90 15.11 -1.20
N VAL A 99 8.53 14.24 -0.25
CA VAL A 99 7.17 14.16 0.31
C VAL A 99 6.85 15.43 1.10
N ARG A 100 7.80 15.96 1.89
CA ARG A 100 7.64 17.24 2.60
C ARG A 100 7.40 18.39 1.62
N LYS A 101 8.24 18.55 0.60
CA LYS A 101 8.07 19.57 -0.46
C LYS A 101 6.80 19.40 -1.29
N SER A 102 6.34 18.16 -1.52
CA SER A 102 5.07 17.89 -2.20
C SER A 102 3.87 18.32 -1.34
N LYS A 103 3.91 18.05 -0.04
CA LYS A 103 2.87 18.42 0.93
C LYS A 103 2.76 19.94 1.11
N GLU A 104 3.89 20.64 1.10
CA GLU A 104 3.92 22.12 1.12
C GLU A 104 3.30 22.71 -0.16
N ARG A 105 3.64 22.18 -1.34
CA ARG A 105 3.05 22.63 -2.62
C ARG A 105 1.56 22.36 -2.72
N LYS A 106 1.07 21.23 -2.20
CA LYS A 106 -0.37 20.91 -2.14
C LYS A 106 -1.13 21.86 -1.21
N LYS A 107 -0.59 22.16 -0.03
CA LYS A 107 -1.19 23.13 0.90
C LYS A 107 -1.28 24.54 0.31
N GLU A 108 -0.26 24.96 -0.44
CA GLU A 108 -0.28 26.27 -1.13
C GLU A 108 -1.29 26.31 -2.29
N GLN A 109 -1.48 25.19 -2.99
CA GLN A 109 -2.48 25.09 -4.05
C GLN A 109 -3.91 25.02 -3.49
N GLU A 110 -4.12 24.29 -2.40
CA GLU A 110 -5.40 24.23 -1.68
C GLU A 110 -5.78 25.61 -1.13
N SER A 111 -4.84 26.37 -0.55
CA SER A 111 -5.14 27.73 -0.06
C SER A 111 -5.54 28.69 -1.18
N LYS A 112 -4.88 28.62 -2.34
CA LYS A 112 -5.24 29.40 -3.54
C LYS A 112 -6.61 29.01 -4.09
N MET A 113 -6.94 27.72 -4.08
CA MET A 113 -8.25 27.23 -4.54
C MET A 113 -9.37 27.63 -3.58
N ASN A 114 -9.14 27.52 -2.27
CA ASN A 114 -10.10 27.93 -1.24
C ASN A 114 -10.41 29.43 -1.33
N ASN A 115 -9.40 30.27 -1.58
CA ASN A 115 -9.62 31.71 -1.76
C ASN A 115 -10.46 32.03 -3.01
N LYS A 116 -10.26 31.29 -4.11
CA LYS A 116 -11.10 31.43 -5.31
C LYS A 116 -12.55 31.01 -5.06
N ILE A 117 -12.77 29.90 -4.35
CA ILE A 117 -14.13 29.43 -4.00
C ILE A 117 -14.83 30.42 -3.07
N ALA A 118 -14.12 30.98 -2.09
CA ALA A 118 -14.65 32.02 -1.19
C ALA A 118 -15.08 33.28 -1.96
N LEU A 119 -14.32 33.70 -2.97
CA LEU A 119 -14.68 34.84 -3.81
C LEU A 119 -15.95 34.57 -4.64
N TRP A 120 -16.04 33.40 -5.28
CA TRP A 120 -17.21 33.03 -6.08
C TRP A 120 -18.48 32.90 -5.24
N THR A 121 -18.39 32.30 -4.05
CA THR A 121 -19.52 32.19 -3.12
C THR A 121 -20.01 33.56 -2.65
N PHE A 122 -19.10 34.51 -2.40
CA PHE A 122 -19.46 35.88 -2.05
C PHE A 122 -20.20 36.60 -3.21
N ILE A 123 -19.71 36.49 -4.45
CA ILE A 123 -20.35 37.10 -5.62
C ILE A 123 -21.75 36.55 -5.85
N VAL A 124 -21.93 35.22 -5.78
CA VAL A 124 -23.25 34.58 -5.94
C VAL A 124 -24.22 35.01 -4.84
N GLY A 125 -23.75 35.19 -3.60
CA GLY A 125 -24.56 35.69 -2.49
C GLY A 125 -25.12 37.10 -2.76
N ILE A 126 -24.28 38.02 -3.27
CA ILE A 126 -24.72 39.39 -3.59
C ILE A 126 -25.76 39.39 -4.72
N ILE A 127 -25.54 38.61 -5.78
CA ILE A 127 -26.49 38.53 -6.90
C ILE A 127 -27.85 37.99 -6.42
N SER A 128 -27.85 36.96 -5.58
CA SER A 128 -29.07 36.38 -5.03
C SER A 128 -29.85 37.39 -4.18
N MET A 129 -29.15 38.21 -3.39
CA MET A 129 -29.75 39.28 -2.59
C MET A 129 -30.38 40.37 -3.47
N LEU A 130 -29.71 40.78 -4.55
CA LEU A 130 -30.23 41.77 -5.50
C LEU A 130 -31.50 41.27 -6.23
N ILE A 131 -31.51 40.00 -6.66
CA ILE A 131 -32.70 39.40 -7.30
C ILE A 131 -33.88 39.36 -6.31
N GLY A 132 -33.63 38.99 -5.05
CA GLY A 132 -34.67 39.00 -4.02
C GLY A 132 -35.24 40.40 -3.75
N ALA A 133 -34.39 41.43 -3.71
CA ALA A 133 -34.83 42.82 -3.54
C ALA A 133 -35.67 43.31 -4.72
N ILE A 134 -35.28 42.99 -5.96
CA ILE A 134 -36.03 43.34 -7.17
C ILE A 134 -37.39 42.62 -7.19
N ALA A 135 -37.43 41.33 -6.82
CA ALA A 135 -38.68 40.57 -6.74
C ALA A 135 -39.66 41.15 -5.71
N LEU A 136 -39.14 41.60 -4.56
CA LEU A 136 -39.95 42.28 -3.54
C LEU A 136 -40.51 43.61 -4.06
N LEU A 137 -39.69 44.43 -4.73
CA LEU A 137 -40.13 45.69 -5.33
C LEU A 137 -41.22 45.48 -6.40
N ILE A 138 -41.05 44.52 -7.30
CA ILE A 138 -42.06 44.18 -8.32
C ILE A 138 -43.35 43.69 -7.66
N SER A 139 -43.25 42.86 -6.61
CA SER A 139 -44.42 42.37 -5.89
C SER A 139 -45.17 43.50 -5.15
N HIS A 140 -44.44 44.49 -4.66
CA HIS A 140 -45.02 45.65 -3.98
C HIS A 140 -45.73 46.58 -4.96
N ASP A 141 -45.11 46.90 -6.10
CA ASP A 141 -45.72 47.72 -7.17
C ASP A 141 -46.96 47.03 -7.77
N MET A 142 -46.89 45.73 -8.03
CA MET A 142 -48.05 44.96 -8.50
C MET A 142 -49.20 44.96 -7.48
N ARG A 143 -48.90 44.99 -6.18
CA ARG A 143 -49.93 45.07 -5.13
C ARG A 143 -50.65 46.43 -5.12
N GLU A 144 -49.94 47.52 -5.41
CA GLU A 144 -50.54 48.86 -5.54
C GLU A 144 -51.37 49.03 -6.82
N ILE A 145 -51.03 48.30 -7.91
CA ILE A 145 -51.79 48.31 -9.16
C ILE A 145 -53.04 47.42 -9.11
N ILE A 146 -53.01 46.30 -8.37
CA ILE A 146 -54.13 45.33 -8.32
C ILE A 146 -55.21 45.75 -7.32
N LEU A 147 -54.85 46.43 -6.22
CA LEU A 147 -55.80 46.85 -5.17
C LEU A 147 -56.94 47.77 -5.66
N PRO A 148 -56.74 48.70 -6.61
CA PRO A 148 -57.83 49.48 -7.20
C PRO A 148 -58.72 48.71 -8.19
N ILE A 149 -58.22 47.63 -8.80
CA ILE A 149 -58.95 46.85 -9.83
C ILE A 149 -59.90 45.84 -9.18
N LEU A 150 -59.57 45.30 -8.01
CA LEU A 150 -60.44 44.40 -7.25
C LEU A 150 -61.39 45.14 -6.27
N GLY A 151 -61.39 46.48 -6.28
CA GLY A 151 -62.10 47.33 -5.34
C GLY A 151 -63.14 48.25 -5.99
N LYS A 152 -64.10 47.69 -6.74
CA LYS A 152 -65.50 48.14 -6.82
C LYS A 152 -66.35 47.08 -7.52
#